data_AF-A0A537WL55-F1
#
_entry.id   AF-A0A537WL55-F1
#
_cell.length_a   1.000
_cell.length_b   1.000
_cell.length_c   1.000
_cell.angle_alpha   90.00
_cell.angle_beta   90.00
_cell.angle_gamma   90.00
#
_symmetry.space_group_name_H-M   'P 1'
#
loop_
_entity.id
_entity.type
_entity.pdbx_description
1 polymer ?
#
loop_
_entity_poly.entity_id
_entity_poly.type
_entity_poly.pdbx_seq_one_letter_code
_entity_poly.pdbx_strand_id
1 'polypeptide(L)'
;MRTRGSALIVALAAILVSAPAAASPIGHQLSQARADREAKLVRLAQLRGQLHALSVRYSVLERQAGRASLRLVEATREVQEARVAAAAAQALLDRHARTVYEVGPSGVIEALLSAETFADVAAANEYSARVLGADAGALQAMESATAVLAVKQAAAARVRQRLVPKQNALASILGQMRSAVTEAVRLAERARRAVSSLEAQQAAIASASQREVGRDLVVGGAVGADQSKLLALLGPTGGRTCEIPEGLRDTGKSFSGLATWYGWEFAGQGTASGAIFDPRLFTAANRWLPFGSFVRVRSGGKCAIVLINDRGPFGDAHRVLDLSMAAASYLGVGVSPVRADVLVPVGGIPA
;
A
#
# COMPACT_ATOMS: atom_id res chain seq x y z
N MET A 1 -3.25 -43.56 -74.06
CA MET A 1 -3.17 -42.14 -73.66
C MET A 1 -1.88 -41.96 -72.85
N ARG A 2 -0.83 -41.41 -73.48
CA ARG A 2 -0.20 -40.10 -73.16
C ARG A 2 0.40 -40.02 -71.74
N THR A 3 1.73 -40.19 -71.63
CA THR A 3 2.78 -39.17 -71.28
C THR A 3 3.09 -39.10 -69.78
N ARG A 4 4.25 -39.56 -69.30
CA ARG A 4 5.60 -38.91 -69.25
C ARG A 4 5.73 -37.75 -68.25
N GLY A 5 6.71 -37.90 -67.35
CA GLY A 5 7.57 -36.86 -66.77
C GLY A 5 7.12 -36.32 -65.40
N SER A 6 7.97 -35.83 -64.50
CA SER A 6 9.43 -35.74 -64.39
C SER A 6 9.72 -35.01 -63.07
N ALA A 7 10.90 -35.25 -62.50
CA ALA A 7 11.70 -34.33 -61.68
C ALA A 7 11.34 -34.09 -60.19
N LEU A 8 12.27 -34.56 -59.35
CA LEU A 8 13.05 -33.80 -58.36
C LEU A 8 12.50 -32.43 -57.92
N ILE A 9 12.42 -32.22 -56.60
CA ILE A 9 13.14 -31.14 -55.89
C ILE A 9 13.24 -31.53 -54.41
N VAL A 10 14.49 -31.55 -53.94
CA VAL A 10 14.89 -31.49 -52.53
C VAL A 10 14.42 -30.15 -51.96
N ALA A 11 13.60 -30.14 -50.92
CA ALA A 11 13.31 -28.93 -50.16
C ALA A 11 13.31 -29.22 -48.65
N LEU A 12 14.50 -29.05 -48.10
CA LEU A 12 14.77 -28.71 -46.71
C LEU A 12 13.87 -27.54 -46.30
N ALA A 13 12.90 -27.76 -45.40
CA ALA A 13 12.16 -26.71 -44.71
C ALA A 13 12.28 -26.97 -43.21
N ALA A 14 13.39 -26.56 -42.59
CA ALA A 14 13.52 -25.23 -42.00
C ALA A 14 12.41 -24.94 -40.98
N ILE A 15 12.67 -25.42 -39.77
CA ILE A 15 12.39 -24.81 -38.47
C ILE A 15 11.80 -23.38 -38.62
N LEU A 16 10.47 -23.25 -38.50
CA LEU A 16 9.83 -21.98 -38.16
C LEU A 16 9.98 -21.75 -36.65
N VAL A 17 11.23 -21.51 -36.22
CA VAL A 17 11.48 -20.64 -35.09
C VAL A 17 11.12 -19.25 -35.58
N SER A 18 10.02 -18.72 -35.05
CA SER A 18 9.75 -17.30 -35.06
C SER A 18 11.03 -16.55 -34.70
N ALA A 19 11.58 -15.80 -35.66
CA ALA A 19 12.73 -14.94 -35.45
C ALA A 19 12.47 -14.00 -34.26
N PRO A 20 13.50 -13.72 -33.45
CA PRO A 20 13.35 -12.95 -32.24
C PRO A 20 13.06 -11.50 -32.61
N ALA A 21 11.99 -10.92 -32.05
CA ALA A 21 11.99 -9.48 -31.81
C ALA A 21 13.25 -9.19 -31.00
N ALA A 22 14.15 -8.38 -31.56
CA ALA A 22 15.49 -8.12 -31.04
C ALA A 22 15.47 -7.91 -29.52
N ALA A 23 15.86 -8.95 -28.78
CA ALA A 23 16.07 -8.86 -27.35
C ALA A 23 17.28 -7.95 -27.15
N SER A 24 17.04 -6.70 -26.72
CA SER A 24 18.12 -5.78 -26.37
C SER A 24 19.09 -6.47 -25.41
N PRO A 25 20.42 -6.28 -25.55
CA PRO A 25 21.39 -6.91 -24.66
C PRO A 25 21.00 -6.67 -23.19
N ILE A 26 21.13 -7.67 -22.33
CA ILE A 26 20.72 -7.60 -20.92
C ILE A 26 21.30 -6.35 -20.21
N GLY A 27 22.50 -5.91 -20.58
CA GLY A 27 23.09 -4.66 -20.09
C GLY A 27 22.31 -3.38 -20.44
N HIS A 28 21.69 -3.34 -21.62
CA HIS A 28 20.82 -2.24 -22.05
C HIS A 28 19.48 -2.24 -21.30
N GLN A 29 18.92 -3.41 -21.03
CA GLN A 29 17.71 -3.53 -20.22
C GLN A 29 17.95 -3.11 -18.76
N LEU A 30 19.14 -3.45 -18.21
CA LEU A 30 19.54 -3.06 -16.86
C LEU A 30 19.81 -1.55 -16.75
N SER A 31 20.46 -0.94 -17.74
CA SER A 31 20.71 0.51 -17.77
C SER A 31 19.42 1.30 -17.90
N GLN A 32 18.48 0.85 -18.76
CA GLN A 32 17.14 1.41 -18.86
C GLN A 32 16.39 1.30 -17.53
N ALA A 33 16.38 0.14 -16.89
CA ALA A 33 15.70 -0.04 -15.60
C ALA A 33 16.29 0.85 -14.48
N ARG A 34 17.61 1.09 -14.48
CA ARG A 34 18.29 2.01 -13.55
C ARG A 34 17.88 3.46 -13.80
N ALA A 35 17.91 3.91 -15.06
CA ALA A 35 17.47 5.25 -15.44
C ALA A 35 15.98 5.48 -15.08
N ASP A 36 15.14 4.47 -15.30
CA ASP A 36 13.72 4.51 -15.01
C ASP A 36 13.43 4.55 -13.49
N ARG A 37 14.27 3.88 -12.69
CA ARG A 37 14.24 3.97 -11.22
C ARG A 37 14.67 5.36 -10.74
N GLU A 38 15.74 5.91 -11.31
CA GLU A 38 16.25 7.23 -10.96
C GLU A 38 15.23 8.33 -11.26
N ALA A 39 14.60 8.29 -12.44
CA ALA A 39 13.51 9.21 -12.80
C ALA A 39 12.33 9.15 -11.82
N LYS A 40 11.94 7.94 -11.36
CA LYS A 40 10.88 7.77 -10.35
C LYS A 40 11.28 8.35 -8.99
N LEU A 41 12.53 8.19 -8.57
CA LEU A 41 13.04 8.78 -7.32
C LEU A 41 13.03 10.31 -7.36
N VAL A 42 13.44 10.90 -8.49
CA VAL A 42 13.36 12.35 -8.71
C VAL A 42 11.90 12.83 -8.63
N ARG A 43 10.97 12.11 -9.28
CA ARG A 43 9.54 12.45 -9.20
C ARG A 43 8.98 12.36 -7.78
N LEU A 44 9.36 11.34 -7.01
CA LEU A 44 8.97 11.20 -5.60
C LEU A 44 9.53 12.35 -4.74
N ALA A 45 10.77 12.78 -4.98
CA ALA A 45 11.36 13.94 -4.31
C ALA A 45 10.60 15.23 -4.64
N GLN A 46 10.21 15.43 -5.91
CA GLN A 46 9.37 16.56 -6.34
C GLN A 46 8.01 16.54 -5.65
N LEU A 47 7.32 15.38 -5.64
CA LEU A 47 6.02 15.23 -4.97
C LEU A 47 6.12 15.50 -3.47
N ARG A 48 7.20 15.07 -2.81
CA ARG A 48 7.46 15.39 -1.40
C ARG A 48 7.65 16.90 -1.18
N GLY A 49 8.40 17.57 -2.05
CA GLY A 49 8.54 19.03 -2.03
C GLY A 49 7.21 19.76 -2.21
N GLN A 50 6.38 19.30 -3.16
CA GLN A 50 5.04 19.83 -3.40
C GLN A 50 4.12 19.63 -2.18
N LEU A 51 4.11 18.45 -1.57
CA LEU A 51 3.34 18.16 -0.36
C LEU A 51 3.75 19.06 0.81
N HIS A 52 5.05 19.29 0.99
CA HIS A 52 5.55 20.19 2.02
C HIS A 52 5.07 21.64 1.77
N ALA A 53 5.21 22.15 0.55
CA ALA A 53 4.74 23.47 0.19
C ALA A 53 3.21 23.63 0.37
N LEU A 54 2.43 22.63 -0.01
CA LEU A 54 0.98 22.60 0.21
C LEU A 54 0.62 22.58 1.70
N SER A 55 1.33 21.79 2.51
CA SER A 55 1.13 21.72 3.96
C SER A 55 1.40 23.06 4.64
N VAL A 56 2.46 23.77 4.25
CA VAL A 56 2.76 25.11 4.79
C VAL A 56 1.64 26.08 4.42
N ARG A 57 1.22 26.12 3.15
CA ARG A 57 0.11 26.96 2.67
C ARG A 57 -1.21 26.65 3.39
N TYR A 58 -1.51 25.36 3.59
CA TYR A 58 -2.68 24.89 4.33
C TYR A 58 -2.67 25.46 5.75
N SER A 59 -1.57 25.30 6.50
CA SER A 59 -1.48 25.75 7.89
C SER A 59 -1.68 27.27 8.04
N VAL A 60 -1.15 28.07 7.11
CA VAL A 60 -1.32 29.53 7.12
C VAL A 60 -2.78 29.89 6.85
N LEU A 61 -3.39 29.26 5.85
CA LEU A 61 -4.77 29.53 5.47
C LEU A 61 -5.76 29.07 6.54
N GLU A 62 -5.49 27.95 7.21
CA GLU A 62 -6.27 27.41 8.32
C GLU A 62 -6.30 28.39 9.49
N ARG A 63 -5.14 28.94 9.89
CA ARG A 63 -5.07 29.99 10.91
C ARG A 63 -5.86 31.24 10.50
N GLN A 64 -5.78 31.65 9.23
CA GLN A 64 -6.56 32.79 8.73
C GLN A 64 -8.07 32.53 8.73
N ALA A 65 -8.50 31.33 8.32
CA ALA A 65 -9.89 30.91 8.32
C ALA A 65 -10.44 30.80 9.75
N GLY A 66 -9.64 30.27 10.69
CA GLY A 66 -9.97 30.23 12.11
C GLY A 66 -10.21 31.63 12.68
N ARG A 67 -9.29 32.58 12.47
CA ARG A 67 -9.48 33.98 12.88
C ARG A 67 -10.71 34.63 12.25
N ALA A 68 -10.96 34.37 10.97
CA ALA A 68 -12.14 34.89 10.28
C ALA A 68 -13.45 34.26 10.80
N SER A 69 -13.42 32.99 11.22
CA SER A 69 -14.56 32.30 11.82
C SER A 69 -14.90 32.89 13.20
N LEU A 70 -13.89 33.16 14.03
CA LEU A 70 -14.08 33.84 15.32
C LEU A 70 -14.72 35.22 15.12
N ARG A 71 -14.22 36.02 14.17
CA ARG A 71 -14.84 37.32 13.81
C ARG A 71 -16.27 37.19 13.32
N LEU A 72 -16.61 36.09 12.62
CA LEU A 72 -17.98 35.85 12.18
C LEU A 72 -18.90 35.54 13.37
N VAL A 73 -18.42 34.79 14.35
CA VAL A 73 -19.14 34.52 15.60
C VAL A 73 -19.40 35.83 16.35
N GLU A 74 -18.37 36.66 16.53
CA GLU A 74 -18.50 38.00 17.13
C GLU A 74 -19.50 38.87 16.37
N ALA A 75 -19.37 38.97 15.04
CA ALA A 75 -20.30 39.77 14.23
C ALA A 75 -21.74 39.24 14.28
N THR A 76 -21.93 37.92 14.38
CA THR A 76 -23.26 37.31 14.52
C THR A 76 -23.87 37.62 15.89
N ARG A 77 -23.06 37.63 16.95
CA ARG A 77 -23.48 38.08 18.28
C ARG A 77 -23.94 39.53 18.25
N GLU A 78 -23.17 40.43 17.64
CA GLU A 78 -23.54 41.85 17.50
C GLU A 78 -24.83 42.03 16.69
N VAL A 79 -25.04 41.23 15.64
CA VAL A 79 -26.31 41.22 14.89
C VAL A 79 -27.47 40.80 15.78
N GLN A 80 -27.28 39.78 16.62
CA GLN A 80 -28.33 39.30 17.52
C GLN A 80 -28.67 40.35 18.58
N GLU A 81 -27.67 41.00 19.17
CA GLU A 81 -27.86 42.11 20.12
C GLU A 81 -28.63 43.27 19.46
N ALA A 82 -28.21 43.70 18.27
CA ALA A 82 -28.90 44.74 17.51
C ALA A 82 -30.33 44.33 17.12
N ARG A 83 -30.58 43.05 16.85
CA ARG A 83 -31.90 42.53 16.52
C ARG A 83 -32.84 42.58 17.72
N VAL A 84 -32.34 42.21 18.89
CA VAL A 84 -33.09 42.32 20.15
C VAL A 84 -33.41 43.79 20.45
N ALA A 85 -32.45 44.70 20.27
CA ALA A 85 -32.67 46.14 20.46
C ALA A 85 -33.73 46.70 19.49
N ALA A 86 -33.66 46.35 18.20
CA ALA A 86 -34.64 46.77 17.21
C ALA A 86 -36.04 46.21 17.52
N ALA A 87 -36.14 44.95 17.94
CA ALA A 87 -37.41 44.35 18.34
C ALA A 87 -37.99 45.02 19.60
N ALA A 88 -37.15 45.38 20.58
CA ALA A 88 -37.58 46.10 21.78
C ALA A 88 -38.08 47.51 21.45
N ALA A 89 -37.39 48.23 20.54
CA ALA A 89 -37.81 49.54 20.08
C ALA A 89 -39.14 49.49 19.31
N GLN A 90 -39.32 48.50 18.43
CA GLN A 90 -40.58 48.24 17.75
C GLN A 90 -41.71 47.96 18.75
N ALA A 91 -41.48 47.07 19.72
CA ALA A 91 -42.49 46.74 20.73
C ALA A 91 -42.88 47.93 21.60
N LEU A 92 -41.96 48.87 21.86
CA LEU A 92 -42.28 50.13 22.55
C LEU A 92 -43.18 51.00 21.69
N LEU A 93 -42.85 51.18 20.41
CA LEU A 93 -43.66 51.92 19.46
C LEU A 93 -45.06 51.32 19.30
N ASP A 94 -45.18 50.00 19.19
CA ASP A 94 -46.46 49.30 19.07
C ASP A 94 -47.33 49.51 20.32
N ARG A 95 -46.73 49.50 21.52
CA ARG A 95 -47.44 49.83 22.77
C ARG A 95 -47.96 51.26 22.77
N HIS A 96 -47.13 52.22 22.36
CA HIS A 96 -47.53 53.63 22.28
C HIS A 96 -48.67 53.84 21.27
N ALA A 97 -48.51 53.30 20.06
CA ALA A 97 -49.53 53.37 19.01
C ALA A 97 -50.87 52.78 19.48
N ARG A 98 -50.82 51.67 20.22
CA ARG A 98 -52.02 51.06 20.81
C ARG A 98 -52.67 51.97 21.87
N THR A 99 -51.89 52.53 22.79
CA THR A 99 -52.41 53.47 23.80
C THR A 99 -53.09 54.68 23.14
N VAL A 100 -52.46 55.28 22.13
CA VAL A 100 -53.02 56.41 21.39
C VAL A 100 -54.32 56.01 20.67
N TYR A 101 -54.38 54.81 20.09
CA TYR A 101 -55.60 54.31 19.44
C TYR A 101 -56.73 54.02 20.44
N GLU A 102 -56.41 53.43 21.60
CA GLU A 102 -57.39 53.13 22.66
C GLU A 102 -57.97 54.40 23.30
N VAL A 103 -57.15 55.43 23.51
CA VAL A 103 -57.59 56.74 24.05
C VAL A 103 -58.30 57.59 22.98
N GLY A 104 -57.90 57.45 21.71
CA GLY A 104 -58.43 58.20 20.58
C GLY A 104 -58.10 59.70 20.62
N PRO A 105 -58.34 60.43 19.50
CA PRO A 105 -58.12 61.88 19.45
C PRO A 105 -59.06 62.65 20.39
N SER A 106 -60.19 62.04 20.76
CA SER A 106 -61.18 62.63 21.66
C SER A 106 -60.71 62.70 23.10
N GLY A 107 -59.86 61.79 23.59
CA GLY A 107 -59.47 61.77 25.01
C GLY A 107 -58.73 63.03 25.46
N VAL A 108 -57.90 63.63 24.59
CA VAL A 108 -57.24 64.91 24.87
C VAL A 108 -58.24 66.07 24.85
N ILE A 109 -59.17 66.06 23.88
CA ILE A 109 -60.21 67.07 23.76
C ILE A 109 -61.15 66.99 24.97
N GLU A 110 -61.52 65.80 25.39
CA GLU A 110 -62.36 65.55 26.56
C GLU A 110 -61.65 65.97 27.85
N ALA A 111 -60.36 65.69 28.00
CA ALA A 111 -59.55 66.19 29.12
C ALA A 111 -59.44 67.73 29.14
N LEU A 112 -59.39 68.39 27.98
CA LEU A 112 -59.39 69.85 27.88
C LEU A 112 -60.77 70.46 28.13
N LEU A 113 -61.84 69.81 27.68
CA LEU A 113 -63.23 70.28 27.85
C LEU A 113 -63.77 70.02 29.27
N SER A 114 -63.21 69.04 29.99
CA SER A 114 -63.56 68.71 31.38
C SER A 114 -62.71 69.46 32.41
N ALA A 115 -61.76 70.29 31.98
CA ALA A 115 -60.92 71.09 32.85
C ALA A 115 -61.74 72.19 33.57
N GLU A 116 -61.76 72.17 34.90
CA GLU A 116 -62.49 73.16 35.70
C GLU A 116 -61.65 74.42 35.98
N THR A 117 -60.32 74.30 35.94
CA THR A 117 -59.40 75.39 36.19
C THR A 117 -58.39 75.61 35.06
N PHE A 118 -57.81 76.81 35.00
CA PHE A 118 -56.68 77.09 34.09
C PHE A 118 -55.47 76.18 34.35
N ALA A 119 -55.28 75.73 35.60
CA ALA A 119 -54.22 74.79 35.94
C ALA A 119 -54.47 73.41 35.30
N ASP A 120 -55.72 72.96 35.24
CA ASP A 120 -56.10 71.68 34.59
C ASP A 120 -55.90 71.74 33.08
N VAL A 121 -56.25 72.87 32.44
CA VAL A 121 -55.99 73.09 31.01
C VAL A 121 -54.49 73.07 30.72
N ALA A 122 -53.68 73.73 31.57
CA ALA A 122 -52.22 73.74 31.42
C ALA A 122 -51.64 72.32 31.58
N ALA A 123 -52.13 71.54 32.55
CA ALA A 123 -51.71 70.17 32.77
C ALA A 123 -52.08 69.23 31.60
N ALA A 124 -53.29 69.36 31.04
CA ALA A 124 -53.73 68.58 29.89
C ALA A 124 -52.92 68.91 28.62
N ASN A 125 -52.60 70.19 28.41
CA ASN A 125 -51.73 70.61 27.30
C ASN A 125 -50.29 70.10 27.48
N GLU A 126 -49.73 70.17 28.69
CA GLU A 126 -48.40 69.64 28.99
C GLU A 126 -48.34 68.12 28.83
N TYR A 127 -49.36 67.40 29.28
CA TYR A 127 -49.50 65.96 29.07
C TYR A 127 -49.49 65.61 27.58
N SER A 128 -50.28 66.33 26.78
CA SER A 128 -50.35 66.14 25.33
C SER A 128 -49.00 66.37 24.64
N ALA A 129 -48.31 67.46 25.01
CA ALA A 129 -46.97 67.76 24.49
C ALA A 129 -45.94 66.67 24.88
N ARG A 130 -46.02 66.14 26.11
CA ARG A 130 -45.15 65.06 26.57
C ARG A 130 -45.42 63.74 25.84
N VAL A 131 -46.68 63.38 25.60
CA VAL A 131 -47.06 62.18 24.84
C VAL A 131 -46.55 62.27 23.40
N LEU A 132 -46.82 63.38 22.70
CA LEU A 132 -46.35 63.59 21.33
C LEU A 132 -44.81 63.58 21.22
N GLY A 133 -44.12 64.19 22.19
CA GLY A 133 -42.66 64.16 22.27
C GLY A 133 -42.10 62.75 22.52
N ALA A 134 -42.77 61.95 23.37
CA ALA A 134 -42.40 60.56 23.63
C ALA A 134 -42.58 59.67 22.39
N ASP A 135 -43.62 59.91 21.58
CA ASP A 135 -43.88 59.17 20.34
C ASP A 135 -42.85 59.47 19.25
N ALA A 136 -42.49 60.75 19.08
CA ALA A 136 -41.41 61.15 18.18
C ALA A 136 -40.07 60.50 18.61
N GLY A 137 -39.80 60.45 19.92
CA GLY A 137 -38.63 59.76 20.47
C GLY A 137 -38.65 58.25 20.23
N ALA A 138 -39.81 57.60 20.39
CA ALA A 138 -39.97 56.16 20.15
C ALA A 138 -39.78 55.78 18.67
N LEU A 139 -40.33 56.59 17.75
CA LEU A 139 -40.10 56.43 16.31
C LEU A 139 -38.61 56.58 15.95
N GLN A 140 -37.96 57.63 16.43
CA GLN A 140 -36.53 57.84 16.20
C GLN A 140 -35.66 56.71 16.79
N ALA A 141 -36.04 56.18 17.95
CA ALA A 141 -35.37 55.04 18.57
C ALA A 141 -35.54 53.76 17.72
N MET A 142 -36.72 53.52 17.16
CA MET A 142 -36.97 52.39 16.25
C MET A 142 -36.17 52.53 14.95
N GLU A 143 -36.17 53.70 14.32
CA GLU A 143 -35.41 53.97 13.09
C GLU A 143 -33.90 53.80 13.31
N SER A 144 -33.37 54.36 14.39
CA SER A 144 -31.96 54.22 14.72
C SER A 144 -31.57 52.76 15.02
N ALA A 145 -32.40 52.02 15.78
CA ALA A 145 -32.13 50.62 16.10
C ALA A 145 -32.18 49.72 14.85
N THR A 146 -33.13 49.95 13.94
CA THR A 146 -33.23 49.21 12.66
C THR A 146 -32.07 49.55 11.72
N ALA A 147 -31.64 50.81 11.67
CA ALA A 147 -30.44 51.21 10.92
C ALA A 147 -29.17 50.53 11.47
N VAL A 148 -29.00 50.49 12.80
CA VAL A 148 -27.88 49.77 13.44
C VAL A 148 -27.91 48.29 13.10
N LEU A 149 -29.08 47.63 13.19
CA LEU A 149 -29.23 46.23 12.80
C LEU A 149 -28.80 45.99 11.35
N ALA A 150 -29.23 46.83 10.42
CA ALA A 150 -28.85 46.72 9.01
C ALA A 150 -27.32 46.85 8.81
N VAL A 151 -26.67 47.79 9.50
CA VAL A 151 -25.21 47.97 9.46
C VAL A 151 -24.49 46.73 9.99
N LYS A 152 -24.95 46.17 11.12
CA LYS A 152 -24.37 44.96 11.71
C LYS A 152 -24.55 43.74 10.82
N GLN A 153 -25.73 43.58 10.20
CA GLN A 153 -26.00 42.50 9.25
C GLN A 153 -25.07 42.59 8.03
N ALA A 154 -24.90 43.80 7.47
CA ALA A 154 -23.96 44.03 6.37
C ALA A 154 -22.51 43.73 6.77
N ALA A 155 -22.11 44.07 8.00
CA ALA A 155 -20.77 43.74 8.51
C ALA A 155 -20.55 42.23 8.63
N ALA A 156 -21.50 41.48 9.22
CA ALA A 156 -21.44 40.03 9.32
C ALA A 156 -21.42 39.37 7.93
N ALA A 157 -22.20 39.88 6.98
CA ALA A 157 -22.19 39.40 5.59
C ALA A 157 -20.82 39.58 4.92
N ARG A 158 -20.17 40.74 5.10
CA ARG A 158 -18.80 40.98 4.59
C ARG A 158 -17.78 40.01 5.19
N VAL A 159 -17.87 39.69 6.49
CA VAL A 159 -17.00 38.70 7.12
C VAL A 159 -17.22 37.32 6.51
N ARG A 160 -18.48 36.90 6.34
CA ARG A 160 -18.83 35.63 5.70
C ARG A 160 -18.32 35.55 4.26
N GLN A 161 -18.50 36.61 3.47
CA GLN A 161 -18.02 36.69 2.08
C GLN A 161 -16.49 36.52 1.98
N ARG A 162 -15.72 36.95 2.99
CA ARG A 162 -14.27 36.75 3.06
C ARG A 162 -13.87 35.35 3.57
N LEU A 163 -14.72 34.70 4.36
CA LEU A 163 -14.47 33.38 4.94
C LEU A 163 -14.70 32.25 3.94
N VAL A 164 -15.78 32.29 3.17
CA VAL A 164 -16.16 31.22 2.23
C VAL A 164 -15.04 30.89 1.23
N PRO A 165 -14.38 31.86 0.57
CA PRO A 165 -13.27 31.56 -0.34
C PRO A 165 -12.08 30.88 0.36
N LYS A 166 -11.84 31.20 1.64
CA LYS A 166 -10.76 30.55 2.42
C LYS A 166 -11.09 29.09 2.71
N GLN A 167 -12.34 28.79 3.06
CA GLN A 167 -12.80 27.42 3.25
C GLN A 167 -12.71 26.61 1.95
N ASN A 168 -13.15 27.18 0.82
CA ASN A 168 -13.04 26.55 -0.49
C ASN A 168 -11.57 26.30 -0.88
N ALA A 169 -10.68 27.26 -0.61
CA ALA A 169 -9.25 27.10 -0.85
C ALA A 169 -8.60 26.02 0.05
N LEU A 170 -9.02 25.87 1.31
CA LEU A 170 -8.58 24.77 2.17
C LEU A 170 -9.00 23.41 1.61
N ALA A 171 -10.26 23.28 1.20
CA ALA A 171 -10.78 22.04 0.58
C ALA A 171 -10.00 21.69 -0.71
N SER A 172 -9.70 22.70 -1.53
CA SER A 172 -8.89 22.54 -2.74
C SER A 172 -7.46 22.05 -2.44
N ILE A 173 -6.79 22.65 -1.45
CA ILE A 173 -5.44 22.22 -1.03
C ILE A 173 -5.46 20.78 -0.50
N LEU A 174 -6.45 20.40 0.30
CA LEU A 174 -6.60 19.00 0.75
C LEU A 174 -6.80 18.04 -0.42
N GLY A 175 -7.57 18.44 -1.43
CA GLY A 175 -7.72 17.68 -2.68
C GLY A 175 -6.39 17.48 -3.41
N GLN A 176 -5.59 18.55 -3.54
CA GLN A 176 -4.25 18.49 -4.15
C GLN A 176 -3.27 17.62 -3.36
N MET A 177 -3.31 17.68 -2.02
CA MET A 177 -2.47 16.83 -1.18
C MET A 177 -2.86 15.35 -1.34
N ARG A 178 -4.16 15.02 -1.36
CA ARG A 178 -4.65 13.66 -1.57
C ARG A 178 -4.23 13.11 -2.94
N SER A 179 -4.33 13.91 -4.00
CA SER A 179 -3.91 13.48 -5.34
C SER A 179 -2.40 13.24 -5.41
N ALA A 180 -1.59 14.15 -4.83
CA ALA A 180 -0.13 13.99 -4.78
C ALA A 180 0.31 12.75 -3.98
N VAL A 181 -0.34 12.46 -2.85
CA VAL A 181 -0.09 11.21 -2.09
C VAL A 181 -0.49 9.99 -2.92
N THR A 182 -1.64 10.02 -3.59
CA THR A 182 -2.11 8.90 -4.42
C THR A 182 -1.13 8.63 -5.56
N GLU A 183 -0.62 9.67 -6.22
CA GLU A 183 0.41 9.55 -7.26
C GLU A 183 1.70 8.93 -6.69
N ALA A 184 2.16 9.42 -5.54
CA ALA A 184 3.36 8.91 -4.88
C ALA A 184 3.25 7.42 -4.51
N VAL A 185 2.11 7.00 -3.94
CA VAL A 185 1.84 5.59 -3.63
C VAL A 185 1.85 4.74 -4.90
N ARG A 186 1.19 5.21 -5.96
CA ARG A 186 1.11 4.47 -7.23
C ARG A 186 2.48 4.33 -7.91
N LEU A 187 3.33 5.36 -7.83
CA LEU A 187 4.71 5.31 -8.30
C LEU A 187 5.56 4.32 -7.48
N ALA A 188 5.42 4.33 -6.16
CA ALA A 188 6.12 3.42 -5.26
C ALA A 188 5.73 1.95 -5.49
N GLU A 189 4.44 1.66 -5.68
CA GLU A 189 3.95 0.31 -5.98
C GLU A 189 4.47 -0.20 -7.33
N ARG A 190 4.45 0.65 -8.37
CA ARG A 190 5.01 0.30 -9.69
C ARG A 190 6.50 0.01 -9.60
N ALA A 191 7.26 0.83 -8.85
CA ALA A 191 8.67 0.59 -8.62
C ALA A 191 8.92 -0.74 -7.89
N ARG A 192 8.15 -1.04 -6.84
CA ARG A 192 8.23 -2.31 -6.10
C ARG A 192 7.95 -3.51 -7.01
N ARG A 193 6.88 -3.46 -7.83
CA ARG A 193 6.55 -4.54 -8.78
C ARG A 193 7.66 -4.76 -9.81
N ALA A 194 8.21 -3.68 -10.38
CA ALA A 194 9.29 -3.77 -11.35
C ALA A 194 10.55 -4.43 -10.76
N VAL A 195 10.93 -4.06 -9.52
CA VAL A 195 12.05 -4.71 -8.81
C VAL A 195 11.76 -6.20 -8.60
N SER A 196 10.57 -6.55 -8.11
CA SER A 196 10.21 -7.97 -7.90
C SER A 196 10.21 -8.80 -9.19
N SER A 197 9.83 -8.21 -10.33
CA SER A 197 9.87 -8.90 -11.62
C SER A 197 11.31 -9.13 -12.12
N LEU A 198 12.22 -8.19 -11.86
CA LEU A 198 13.63 -8.33 -12.22
C LEU A 198 14.34 -9.35 -11.32
N GLU A 199 14.03 -9.38 -10.03
CA GLU A 199 14.52 -10.42 -9.10
C GLU A 199 14.04 -11.81 -9.53
N ALA A 200 12.77 -11.93 -9.93
CA ALA A 200 12.22 -13.18 -10.46
C ALA A 200 12.91 -13.61 -11.76
N GLN A 201 13.19 -12.68 -12.68
CA GLN A 201 13.94 -12.95 -13.91
C GLN A 201 15.39 -13.36 -13.61
N GLN A 202 16.06 -12.70 -12.67
CA GLN A 202 17.41 -13.03 -12.26
C GLN A 202 17.47 -14.42 -11.61
N ALA A 203 16.50 -14.76 -10.77
CA ALA A 203 16.36 -16.11 -10.20
C ALA A 203 16.10 -17.16 -11.29
N ALA A 204 15.27 -16.84 -12.30
CA ALA A 204 15.03 -17.72 -13.43
C ALA A 204 16.31 -17.96 -14.24
N ILE A 205 17.08 -16.92 -14.55
CA ILE A 205 18.37 -17.01 -15.26
C ILE A 205 19.40 -17.81 -14.44
N ALA A 206 19.51 -17.55 -13.14
CA ALA A 206 20.40 -18.31 -12.25
C ALA A 206 20.01 -19.79 -12.21
N SER A 207 18.71 -20.11 -12.20
CA SER A 207 18.23 -21.49 -12.27
C SER A 207 18.45 -22.13 -13.65
N ALA A 208 18.51 -21.35 -14.73
CA ALA A 208 18.75 -21.83 -16.08
C ALA A 208 20.25 -22.10 -16.32
N SER A 209 21.14 -21.23 -15.84
CA SER A 209 22.59 -21.45 -15.88
C SER A 209 23.00 -22.64 -15.01
N GLN A 210 22.38 -22.83 -13.85
CA GLN A 210 22.57 -24.03 -13.03
C GLN A 210 22.07 -25.32 -13.71
N ARG A 211 20.98 -25.24 -14.50
CA ARG A 211 20.50 -26.37 -15.32
C ARG A 211 21.47 -26.72 -16.44
N GLU A 212 22.12 -25.75 -17.07
CA GLU A 212 23.16 -26.01 -18.07
C GLU A 212 24.41 -26.64 -17.43
N VAL A 213 24.87 -26.15 -16.28
CA VAL A 213 26.01 -26.73 -15.53
C VAL A 213 25.70 -28.14 -14.98
N GLY A 214 24.42 -28.46 -14.76
CA GLY A 214 23.96 -29.80 -14.38
C GLY A 214 23.82 -30.77 -15.56
N ARG A 215 23.65 -30.25 -16.79
CA ARG A 215 23.53 -31.07 -18.00
C ARG A 215 24.85 -31.71 -18.40
N ASP A 216 25.98 -31.06 -18.12
CA ASP A 216 27.33 -31.62 -18.28
C ASP A 216 27.68 -32.72 -17.26
N LEU A 217 26.85 -32.94 -16.24
CA LEU A 217 27.02 -34.03 -15.27
C LEU A 217 26.24 -35.30 -15.64
N VAL A 218 25.43 -35.28 -16.71
CA VAL A 218 24.61 -36.43 -17.13
C VAL A 218 25.36 -37.29 -18.13
N VAL A 219 26.07 -38.30 -17.62
CA VAL A 219 26.43 -39.49 -18.41
C VAL A 219 25.44 -40.59 -18.03
N GLY A 220 24.38 -40.73 -18.86
CA GLY A 220 23.54 -41.92 -19.03
C GLY A 220 22.75 -42.46 -17.81
N GLY A 221 21.43 -42.51 -17.94
CA GLY A 221 20.55 -43.36 -17.12
C GLY A 221 19.44 -42.60 -16.38
N ALA A 222 18.18 -42.97 -16.63
CA ALA A 222 17.06 -42.51 -15.82
C ALA A 222 17.07 -43.25 -14.47
N VAL A 223 17.11 -42.52 -13.36
CA VAL A 223 16.80 -43.10 -12.05
C VAL A 223 15.31 -43.47 -12.07
N GLY A 224 15.02 -44.76 -12.20
CA GLY A 224 13.67 -45.32 -12.19
C GLY A 224 13.21 -45.71 -10.78
N ALA A 225 12.07 -46.40 -10.70
CA ALA A 225 11.49 -46.87 -9.44
C ALA A 225 12.40 -47.80 -8.62
N ASP A 226 13.36 -48.47 -9.26
CA ASP A 226 14.38 -49.30 -8.59
C ASP A 226 15.68 -48.51 -8.36
N GLN A 227 15.92 -48.14 -7.10
CA GLN A 227 17.12 -47.42 -6.64
C GLN A 227 18.14 -48.33 -5.93
N SER A 228 17.95 -49.64 -5.95
CA SER A 228 18.74 -50.60 -5.16
C SER A 228 20.22 -50.59 -5.53
N LYS A 229 20.52 -50.52 -6.85
CA LYS A 229 21.89 -50.45 -7.37
C LYS A 229 22.61 -49.17 -6.95
N LEU A 230 21.90 -48.05 -6.91
CA LEU A 230 22.44 -46.77 -6.45
C LEU A 230 22.73 -46.84 -4.94
N LEU A 231 21.78 -47.34 -4.14
CA LEU A 231 21.99 -47.47 -2.71
C LEU A 231 23.14 -48.41 -2.34
N ALA A 232 23.40 -49.44 -3.17
CA ALA A 232 24.56 -50.31 -2.99
C ALA A 232 25.91 -49.57 -3.12
N LEU A 233 25.96 -48.44 -3.86
CA LEU A 233 27.17 -47.61 -3.97
C LEU A 233 27.54 -46.89 -2.67
N LEU A 234 26.63 -46.82 -1.70
CA LEU A 234 26.92 -46.33 -0.35
C LEU A 234 27.82 -47.28 0.45
N GLY A 235 28.09 -48.48 -0.08
CA GLY A 235 28.97 -49.48 0.51
C GLY A 235 28.38 -50.12 1.78
N PRO A 236 29.20 -50.88 2.53
CA PRO A 236 28.74 -51.68 3.66
C PRO A 236 28.22 -50.85 4.84
N THR A 237 28.60 -49.57 4.91
CA THR A 237 28.12 -48.65 5.97
C THR A 237 26.71 -48.12 5.70
N GLY A 238 26.19 -48.31 4.48
CA GLY A 238 24.91 -47.76 4.06
C GLY A 238 24.87 -46.22 4.15
N GLY A 239 26.00 -45.55 3.91
CA GLY A 239 26.11 -44.09 3.92
C GLY A 239 26.57 -43.49 5.25
N ARG A 240 26.82 -44.31 6.28
CA ARG A 240 27.32 -43.87 7.60
C ARG A 240 28.84 -43.67 7.63
N THR A 241 29.35 -42.82 6.74
CA THR A 241 30.81 -42.59 6.62
C THR A 241 31.14 -41.19 6.10
N CYS A 242 32.35 -40.73 6.40
CA CYS A 242 32.98 -39.55 5.79
C CYS A 242 33.84 -39.90 4.56
N GLU A 243 34.25 -41.17 4.44
CA GLU A 243 35.07 -41.67 3.35
C GLU A 243 34.20 -41.95 2.13
N ILE A 244 34.70 -41.58 0.95
CA ILE A 244 33.98 -41.78 -0.31
C ILE A 244 34.20 -43.23 -0.75
N PRO A 245 33.15 -44.07 -0.88
CA PRO A 245 33.27 -45.43 -1.39
C PRO A 245 33.84 -45.46 -2.82
N GLU A 246 34.53 -46.55 -3.20
CA GLU A 246 35.18 -46.68 -4.52
C GLU A 246 34.23 -46.45 -5.71
N GLY A 247 32.95 -46.79 -5.57
CA GLY A 247 31.93 -46.59 -6.60
C GLY A 247 31.49 -45.13 -6.79
N LEU A 248 31.96 -44.19 -5.96
CA LEU A 248 31.64 -42.78 -6.01
C LEU A 248 32.91 -41.95 -6.18
N ARG A 249 32.81 -40.84 -6.91
CA ARG A 249 33.88 -39.84 -7.01
C ARG A 249 33.40 -38.46 -6.62
N ASP A 250 34.29 -37.69 -5.99
CA ASP A 250 34.06 -36.27 -5.70
C ASP A 250 34.08 -35.46 -7.01
N THR A 251 33.10 -34.58 -7.17
CA THR A 251 33.04 -33.66 -8.32
C THR A 251 33.80 -32.36 -8.09
N GLY A 252 34.27 -32.11 -6.86
CA GLY A 252 34.84 -30.83 -6.43
C GLY A 252 33.79 -29.74 -6.19
N LYS A 253 32.50 -30.00 -6.49
CA LYS A 253 31.40 -29.07 -6.23
C LYS A 253 30.90 -29.25 -4.80
N SER A 254 30.75 -28.15 -4.07
CA SER A 254 30.18 -28.16 -2.71
C SER A 254 29.19 -27.01 -2.51
N PHE A 255 28.27 -27.19 -1.56
CA PHE A 255 27.31 -26.17 -1.15
C PHE A 255 27.10 -26.22 0.36
N SER A 256 26.53 -25.15 0.94
CA SER A 256 26.26 -25.04 2.37
C SER A 256 24.92 -24.35 2.60
N GLY A 257 24.27 -24.66 3.72
CA GLY A 257 22.98 -24.09 4.10
C GLY A 257 22.32 -24.88 5.23
N LEU A 258 21.02 -24.68 5.43
CA LEU A 258 20.26 -25.43 6.43
C LEU A 258 19.80 -26.77 5.86
N ALA A 259 20.00 -27.85 6.62
CA ALA A 259 19.36 -29.12 6.38
C ALA A 259 18.20 -29.34 7.37
N THR A 260 17.11 -29.87 6.84
CA THR A 260 15.95 -30.37 7.58
C THR A 260 15.77 -31.87 7.30
N TRP A 261 14.70 -32.49 7.81
CA TRP A 261 14.44 -33.90 7.56
C TRP A 261 12.95 -34.21 7.45
N TYR A 262 12.64 -35.35 6.82
CA TYR A 262 11.30 -35.91 6.66
C TYR A 262 11.29 -37.40 7.01
N GLY A 263 10.19 -37.87 7.58
CA GLY A 263 10.12 -39.13 8.32
C GLY A 263 8.98 -40.05 7.95
N TRP A 264 8.54 -40.84 8.93
CA TRP A 264 7.51 -41.89 8.77
C TRP A 264 6.20 -41.39 8.16
N GLU A 265 5.89 -40.10 8.28
CA GLU A 265 4.71 -39.47 7.71
C GLU A 265 4.65 -39.55 6.16
N PHE A 266 5.78 -39.75 5.49
CA PHE A 266 5.84 -39.93 4.02
C PHE A 266 6.18 -41.36 3.59
N ALA A 267 6.37 -42.29 4.53
CA ALA A 267 6.81 -43.65 4.22
C ALA A 267 5.84 -44.36 3.26
N GLY A 268 6.39 -45.02 2.24
CA GLY A 268 5.60 -45.70 1.21
C GLY A 268 5.08 -44.79 0.09
N GLN A 269 5.27 -43.47 0.17
CA GLN A 269 4.91 -42.54 -0.90
C GLN A 269 5.98 -42.50 -2.00
N GLY A 270 5.58 -42.15 -3.22
CA GLY A 270 6.52 -41.97 -4.33
C GLY A 270 7.29 -40.65 -4.21
N THR A 271 8.62 -40.73 -4.32
CA THR A 271 9.49 -39.56 -4.47
C THR A 271 9.44 -39.00 -5.89
N ALA A 272 9.98 -37.81 -6.10
CA ALA A 272 10.06 -37.20 -7.42
C ALA A 272 10.96 -37.96 -8.42
N SER A 273 11.82 -38.88 -7.97
CA SER A 273 12.53 -39.81 -8.86
C SER A 273 11.68 -41.01 -9.30
N GLY A 274 10.52 -41.24 -8.68
CA GLY A 274 9.68 -42.42 -8.89
C GLY A 274 9.99 -43.59 -7.94
N ALA A 275 11.06 -43.51 -7.15
CA ALA A 275 11.35 -44.50 -6.10
C ALA A 275 10.40 -44.33 -4.90
N ILE A 276 10.05 -45.45 -4.24
CA ILE A 276 9.26 -45.43 -3.00
C ILE A 276 10.14 -44.92 -1.85
N PHE A 277 9.62 -43.95 -1.09
CA PHE A 277 10.33 -43.41 0.06
C PHE A 277 10.33 -44.41 1.22
N ASP A 278 11.53 -44.70 1.72
CA ASP A 278 11.75 -45.45 2.95
C ASP A 278 12.61 -44.59 3.90
N PRO A 279 12.07 -44.17 5.07
CA PRO A 279 12.78 -43.30 6.00
C PRO A 279 14.02 -43.95 6.63
N ARG A 280 14.22 -45.27 6.45
CA ARG A 280 15.38 -46.03 6.96
C ARG A 280 16.60 -45.95 6.04
N LEU A 281 16.42 -45.54 4.78
CA LEU A 281 17.49 -45.44 3.79
C LEU A 281 18.19 -44.09 3.86
N PHE A 282 19.45 -44.03 3.41
CA PHE A 282 20.24 -42.79 3.39
C PHE A 282 19.95 -42.00 2.11
N THR A 283 18.77 -41.38 2.07
CA THR A 283 18.32 -40.56 0.95
C THR A 283 18.07 -39.10 1.37
N ALA A 284 18.00 -38.20 0.40
CA ALA A 284 17.70 -36.79 0.62
C ALA A 284 16.99 -36.15 -0.59
N ALA A 285 16.26 -35.08 -0.31
CA ALA A 285 15.66 -34.20 -1.30
C ALA A 285 16.59 -33.00 -1.59
N ASN A 286 16.75 -32.68 -2.87
CA ASN A 286 17.40 -31.45 -3.31
C ASN A 286 16.70 -30.87 -4.54
N ARG A 287 16.64 -29.54 -4.60
CA ARG A 287 15.92 -28.80 -5.65
C ARG A 287 16.51 -28.98 -7.06
N TRP A 288 17.82 -29.13 -7.17
CA TRP A 288 18.54 -28.91 -8.43
C TRP A 288 19.46 -30.05 -8.83
N LEU A 289 19.96 -30.84 -7.88
CA LEU A 289 20.88 -31.93 -8.19
C LEU A 289 20.16 -33.00 -9.02
N PRO A 290 20.82 -33.54 -10.08
CA PRO A 290 20.30 -34.68 -10.83
C PRO A 290 19.96 -35.84 -9.89
N PHE A 291 18.86 -36.53 -10.17
CA PHE A 291 18.57 -37.77 -9.44
C PHE A 291 19.69 -38.78 -9.69
N GLY A 292 20.05 -39.57 -8.67
CA GLY A 292 21.21 -40.46 -8.76
C GLY A 292 22.53 -39.79 -8.38
N SER A 293 22.53 -38.48 -8.12
CA SER A 293 23.67 -37.82 -7.48
C SER A 293 23.76 -38.25 -6.01
N PHE A 294 24.97 -38.26 -5.48
CA PHE A 294 25.24 -38.51 -4.07
C PHE A 294 25.75 -37.23 -3.44
N VAL A 295 25.53 -37.08 -2.14
CA VAL A 295 26.03 -35.92 -1.39
C VAL A 295 26.66 -36.39 -0.10
N ARG A 296 27.92 -36.01 0.13
CA ARG A 296 28.57 -36.15 1.43
C ARG A 296 28.25 -34.95 2.29
N VAL A 297 27.38 -35.14 3.26
CA VAL A 297 26.89 -34.13 4.19
C VAL A 297 27.71 -34.16 5.47
N ARG A 298 28.19 -33.00 5.92
CA ARG A 298 28.87 -32.82 7.20
C ARG A 298 28.07 -31.92 8.12
N SER A 299 27.86 -32.37 9.35
CA SER A 299 27.23 -31.59 10.42
C SER A 299 27.75 -32.05 11.78
N GLY A 300 28.02 -31.10 12.70
CA GLY A 300 28.37 -31.43 14.09
C GLY A 300 29.54 -32.40 14.28
N GLY A 301 30.54 -32.38 13.38
CA GLY A 301 31.70 -33.30 13.43
C GLY A 301 31.44 -34.71 12.88
N LYS A 302 30.22 -35.00 12.39
CA LYS A 302 29.86 -36.25 11.71
C LYS A 302 29.69 -36.04 10.21
N CYS A 303 29.83 -37.10 9.42
CA CYS A 303 29.46 -37.09 8.01
C CYS A 303 28.66 -38.32 7.61
N ALA A 304 27.76 -38.12 6.64
CA ALA A 304 27.02 -39.16 5.98
C ALA A 304 27.00 -38.92 4.47
N ILE A 305 26.88 -39.99 3.69
CA ILE A 305 26.67 -39.93 2.25
C ILE A 305 25.24 -40.34 1.98
N VAL A 306 24.51 -39.49 1.26
CA VAL A 306 23.09 -39.69 0.93
C VAL A 306 22.86 -39.66 -0.57
N LEU A 307 21.91 -40.46 -1.03
CA LEU A 307 21.42 -40.46 -2.42
C LEU A 307 20.36 -39.36 -2.61
N ILE A 308 20.48 -38.58 -3.68
CA ILE A 308 19.44 -37.63 -4.09
C ILE A 308 18.40 -38.35 -4.95
N ASN A 309 17.23 -38.57 -4.38
CA ASN A 309 16.11 -39.24 -5.05
C ASN A 309 14.79 -38.45 -4.99
N ASP A 310 14.79 -37.27 -4.36
CA ASP A 310 13.57 -36.46 -4.23
C ASP A 310 13.81 -34.96 -4.45
N ARG A 311 12.73 -34.18 -4.55
CA ARG A 311 12.76 -32.73 -4.80
C ARG A 311 12.24 -31.96 -3.60
N GLY A 312 12.90 -30.83 -3.35
CA GLY A 312 12.67 -29.99 -2.17
C GLY A 312 14.01 -29.57 -1.57
N PRO A 313 14.03 -28.88 -0.43
CA PRO A 313 12.88 -28.26 0.26
C PRO A 313 12.23 -27.18 -0.59
N PHE A 314 10.92 -26.93 -0.48
CA PHE A 314 10.26 -25.78 -1.12
C PHE A 314 9.90 -24.70 -0.09
N GLY A 315 9.82 -23.42 -0.48
CA GLY A 315 9.30 -22.35 0.39
C GLY A 315 10.31 -21.57 1.26
N ASP A 316 11.54 -22.04 1.45
CA ASP A 316 12.59 -21.29 2.18
C ASP A 316 13.94 -21.37 1.46
N ALA A 317 14.46 -20.22 1.01
CA ALA A 317 15.71 -20.12 0.27
C ALA A 317 16.95 -20.59 1.06
N HIS A 318 16.90 -20.58 2.40
CA HIS A 318 18.04 -20.95 3.26
C HIS A 318 18.18 -22.45 3.48
N ARG A 319 17.11 -23.23 3.24
CA ARG A 319 17.15 -24.69 3.30
C ARG A 319 17.69 -25.26 1.99
N VAL A 320 18.69 -26.13 2.07
CA VAL A 320 19.39 -26.68 0.90
C VAL A 320 19.21 -28.19 0.74
N LEU A 321 18.84 -28.90 1.81
CA LEU A 321 18.64 -30.34 1.83
C LEU A 321 17.52 -30.71 2.81
N ASP A 322 16.68 -31.67 2.42
CA ASP A 322 15.87 -32.42 3.37
C ASP A 322 16.39 -33.85 3.43
N LEU A 323 16.78 -34.31 4.60
CA LEU A 323 17.33 -35.64 4.84
C LEU A 323 16.21 -36.63 5.19
N SER A 324 16.40 -37.90 4.85
CA SER A 324 15.66 -39.00 5.48
C SER A 324 15.89 -39.05 7.00
N MET A 325 14.91 -39.59 7.74
CA MET A 325 15.02 -39.78 9.19
C MET A 325 16.31 -40.53 9.59
N ALA A 326 16.70 -41.59 8.87
CA ALA A 326 17.92 -42.34 9.18
C ALA A 326 19.20 -41.51 9.03
N ALA A 327 19.32 -40.75 7.93
CA ALA A 327 20.48 -39.89 7.71
C ALA A 327 20.53 -38.72 8.71
N ALA A 328 19.37 -38.10 8.99
CA ALA A 328 19.24 -37.01 9.94
C ALA A 328 19.57 -37.45 11.37
N SER A 329 19.03 -38.59 11.82
CA SER A 329 19.30 -39.16 13.14
C SER A 329 20.77 -39.50 13.33
N TYR A 330 21.40 -40.10 12.32
CA TYR A 330 22.83 -40.42 12.38
C TYR A 330 23.71 -39.16 12.49
N LEU A 331 23.41 -38.12 11.70
CA LEU A 331 24.11 -36.84 11.72
C LEU A 331 23.75 -35.95 12.93
N GLY A 332 22.64 -36.22 13.62
CA GLY A 332 22.11 -35.34 14.67
C GLY A 332 21.49 -34.05 14.14
N VAL A 333 20.89 -34.09 12.94
CA VAL A 333 20.32 -32.92 12.24
C VAL A 333 18.81 -32.83 12.53
N GLY A 334 18.37 -31.68 13.04
CA GLY A 334 16.96 -31.30 13.13
C GLY A 334 16.63 -30.19 12.14
N VAL A 335 17.03 -28.96 12.48
CA VAL A 335 17.23 -27.85 11.56
C VAL A 335 18.65 -27.36 11.83
N SER A 336 19.60 -27.71 10.97
CA SER A 336 21.03 -27.49 11.30
C SER A 336 21.84 -27.06 10.10
N PRO A 337 22.87 -26.21 10.28
CA PRO A 337 23.79 -25.87 9.20
C PRO A 337 24.58 -27.12 8.79
N VAL A 338 24.71 -27.30 7.47
CA VAL A 338 25.47 -28.40 6.88
C VAL A 338 26.38 -27.89 5.76
N ARG A 339 27.48 -28.61 5.55
CA ARG A 339 28.30 -28.51 4.34
C ARG A 339 28.20 -29.81 3.56
N ALA A 340 27.96 -29.70 2.26
CA ALA A 340 27.66 -30.82 1.38
C ALA A 340 28.61 -30.83 0.18
N ASP A 341 29.28 -31.95 -0.07
CA ASP A 341 30.07 -32.17 -1.29
C ASP A 341 29.29 -33.07 -2.24
N VAL A 342 29.25 -32.72 -3.53
CA VAL A 342 28.52 -33.46 -4.56
C VAL A 342 29.40 -34.58 -5.10
N LEU A 343 28.87 -35.79 -5.04
CA LEU A 343 29.49 -37.03 -5.51
C LEU A 343 28.67 -37.61 -6.66
N VAL A 344 29.34 -38.35 -7.55
CA VAL A 344 28.70 -39.06 -8.67
C VAL A 344 29.23 -40.48 -8.80
N PRO A 345 28.44 -41.43 -9.32
CA PRO A 345 28.92 -42.78 -9.63
C PRO A 345 30.11 -42.79 -10.60
N VAL A 346 31.08 -43.64 -10.32
CA VAL A 346 32.18 -43.93 -11.24
C VAL A 346 31.63 -44.77 -12.40
N GLY A 347 31.57 -44.20 -13.61
CA GLY A 347 31.08 -44.89 -14.80
C GLY A 347 29.64 -44.55 -15.24
N GLY A 348 28.95 -43.62 -14.54
CA GLY A 348 27.56 -43.23 -14.85
C GLY A 348 26.53 -43.93 -13.98
N ILE A 349 25.24 -43.64 -14.17
CA ILE A 349 24.18 -44.26 -13.35
C ILE A 349 24.07 -45.74 -13.76
N PRO A 350 24.20 -46.70 -12.82
CA PRO A 350 24.02 -48.11 -13.14
C PRO A 350 22.60 -48.34 -13.65
N ALA A 351 22.49 -48.86 -14.89
CA ALA A 351 21.24 -49.37 -15.45
C ALA A 351 20.72 -50.54 -14.61
#